data_AF-A0A1H4M8X6-F1
#
_entry.id   AF-A0A1H4M8X6-F1
#
_cell.length_a   1.000
_cell.length_b   1.000
_cell.length_c   1.000
_cell.angle_alpha   90.00
_cell.angle_beta   90.00
_cell.angle_gamma   90.00
#
_symmetry.space_group_name_H-M   'P 1'
#
loop_
_entity.id
_entity.type
_entity.pdbx_description
1 polymer ?
#
loop_
_entity_poly.entity_id
_entity_poly.type
_entity_poly.pdbx_seq_one_letter_code
_entity_poly.pdbx_strand_id
1 'polypeptide(L)'
;MQQEATRVLAVHPLAARPDFSDIIARIRKLAPEIDARALSTEKAKRVSVETMEALRDANVFRTMQPRRFGGYEYGPAELAQIGFELGRACGSTGWCGTLAVCFGWMTAFFPLEAQQEVWDNTDNLLAVSYTPSPKVEVVDGGIKISGSWPWASSVDSAAWLILAALIPGKDGPPAIAWCLVPIGDVTVDHDSWNVSGLRGTGSKTVHITEPVFVPQHRVLPLSVVFSGQVPGLDVPDNAQARFGYPTFGPTALVAPIVGMAQGALDAFTENTREAKRMMRPGVFEKVADQPMTQSLIGRCAARLDAARTLMVTSLTEGQELVHHGGTLEIEQRVRIRRNHGFAARTAAEVASDIFTKSGASAADEKNRVQRFWRDATVAAQHASLDWDALSALYGTQQLGLQPQGVF
;
A
#
# COMPACT_ATOMS: atom_id res chain seq x y z
N MET A 1 -22.95 36.84 -22.16
CA MET A 1 -21.53 37.15 -22.45
C MET A 1 -20.93 37.78 -21.20
N GLN A 2 -20.36 36.98 -20.30
CA GLN A 2 -19.62 37.47 -19.14
C GLN A 2 -18.66 36.38 -18.64
N GLN A 3 -17.41 36.56 -19.05
CA GLN A 3 -16.14 36.16 -18.43
C GLN A 3 -16.01 34.73 -17.89
N GLU A 4 -15.56 33.83 -18.76
CA GLU A 4 -14.68 32.73 -18.36
C GLU A 4 -13.44 33.33 -17.67
N ALA A 5 -13.41 33.24 -16.34
CA ALA A 5 -12.20 33.51 -15.59
C ALA A 5 -11.20 32.38 -15.90
N THR A 6 -10.29 32.63 -16.83
CA THR A 6 -9.10 31.80 -17.04
C THR A 6 -8.31 31.79 -15.73
N ARG A 7 -8.48 30.74 -14.92
CA ARG A 7 -7.66 30.51 -13.73
C ARG A 7 -6.22 30.33 -14.24
N VAL A 8 -5.40 31.35 -14.05
CA VAL A 8 -3.97 31.30 -14.35
C VAL A 8 -3.37 30.16 -13.53
N LEU A 9 -2.79 29.19 -14.23
CA LEU A 9 -2.23 27.95 -13.71
C LEU A 9 -1.13 28.28 -12.68
N ALA A 10 -1.36 27.93 -11.41
CA ALA A 10 -0.29 27.93 -10.42
C ALA A 10 0.66 26.76 -10.75
N VAL A 11 1.74 27.04 -11.45
CA VAL A 11 2.86 26.11 -11.57
C VAL A 11 3.64 26.22 -10.26
N HIS A 12 3.52 25.23 -9.38
CA HIS A 12 4.37 25.16 -8.20
C HIS A 12 5.84 25.05 -8.64
N PRO A 13 6.77 25.81 -8.02
CA PRO A 13 8.18 25.71 -8.36
C PRO A 13 8.62 24.25 -8.21
N LEU A 14 9.12 23.67 -9.31
CA LEU A 14 9.50 22.28 -9.37
C LEU A 14 10.66 22.02 -8.41
N ALA A 15 10.40 21.30 -7.32
CA ALA A 15 11.46 20.84 -6.44
C ALA A 15 12.46 19.98 -7.23
N ALA A 16 13.74 20.12 -6.89
CA ALA A 16 14.75 19.20 -7.38
C ALA A 16 14.36 17.78 -6.94
N ARG A 17 14.37 16.83 -7.88
CA ARG A 17 14.16 15.41 -7.56
C ARG A 17 15.38 14.94 -6.75
N PRO A 18 15.23 14.60 -5.45
CA PRO A 18 16.34 14.09 -4.65
C PRO A 18 16.78 12.73 -5.22
N ASP A 19 17.97 12.23 -4.89
CA ASP A 19 18.25 10.82 -5.16
C ASP A 19 17.29 9.96 -4.31
N PHE A 20 16.80 8.85 -4.87
CA PHE A 20 15.96 7.92 -4.13
C PHE A 20 16.71 7.34 -2.92
N SER A 21 18.02 7.16 -3.05
CA SER A 21 18.89 6.70 -1.97
C SER A 21 18.82 7.63 -0.74
N ASP A 22 18.64 8.95 -0.94
CA ASP A 22 18.46 9.92 0.14
C ASP A 22 17.12 9.75 0.85
N ILE A 23 16.04 9.47 0.11
CA ILE A 23 14.72 9.20 0.71
C ILE A 23 14.79 7.95 1.59
N ILE A 24 15.39 6.87 1.08
CA ILE A 24 15.60 5.65 1.86
C ILE A 24 16.48 5.88 3.08
N ALA A 25 17.55 6.69 2.96
CA ALA A 25 18.40 7.04 4.10
C ALA A 25 17.61 7.79 5.19
N ARG A 26 16.71 8.69 4.81
CA ARG A 26 15.82 9.39 5.76
C ARG A 26 14.84 8.44 6.43
N ILE A 27 14.23 7.52 5.69
CA ILE A 27 13.36 6.47 6.26
C ILE A 27 14.13 5.63 7.29
N ARG A 28 15.35 5.18 6.95
CA ARG A 28 16.20 4.41 7.87
C ARG A 28 16.58 5.20 9.12
N LYS A 29 16.80 6.51 8.99
CA LYS A 29 17.04 7.41 10.14
C LYS A 29 15.82 7.50 11.06
N LEU A 30 14.60 7.47 10.52
CA LEU A 30 13.35 7.49 11.29
C LEU A 30 12.98 6.13 11.89
N ALA A 31 13.52 5.02 11.36
CA ALA A 31 13.14 3.67 11.75
C ALA A 31 13.21 3.40 13.28
N PRO A 32 14.24 3.84 14.03
CA PRO A 32 14.26 3.65 15.48
C PRO A 32 13.11 4.35 16.22
N GLU A 33 12.72 5.55 15.78
CA GLU A 33 11.60 6.28 16.37
C GLU A 33 10.25 5.63 16.02
N ILE A 34 10.11 5.17 14.78
CA ILE A 34 8.91 4.46 14.31
C ILE A 34 8.73 3.14 15.09
N ASP A 35 9.80 2.37 15.30
CA ASP A 35 9.77 1.14 16.11
C ASP A 35 9.41 1.44 17.57
N ALA A 36 10.01 2.48 18.16
CA ALA A 36 9.70 2.91 19.53
C ALA A 36 8.22 3.29 19.71
N ARG A 37 7.58 3.90 18.70
CA ARG A 37 6.15 4.27 18.71
C ARG A 37 5.22 3.12 18.31
N ALA A 38 5.72 1.97 17.84
CA ALA A 38 4.89 0.92 17.24
C ALA A 38 3.81 0.35 18.17
N LEU A 39 4.12 0.14 19.46
CA LEU A 39 3.12 -0.35 20.43
C LEU A 39 2.05 0.72 20.73
N SER A 40 2.43 1.99 20.85
CA SER A 40 1.45 3.07 21.00
C SER A 40 0.57 3.25 19.77
N THR A 41 1.13 3.08 18.56
CA THR A 41 0.38 3.07 17.29
C THR A 41 -0.67 1.95 17.29
N GLU A 42 -0.32 0.74 17.73
CA GLU A 42 -1.27 -0.37 17.88
C GLU A 42 -2.38 -0.07 18.90
N LYS A 43 -2.05 0.52 20.05
CA LYS A 43 -3.02 0.87 21.10
C LYS A 43 -3.95 2.00 20.67
N ALA A 44 -3.43 3.01 19.97
CA ALA A 44 -4.18 4.15 19.48
C ALA A 44 -5.06 3.82 18.27
N LYS A 45 -4.87 2.65 17.64
CA LYS A 45 -5.54 2.23 16.40
C LYS A 45 -5.41 3.25 15.26
N ARG A 46 -4.27 3.95 15.21
CA ARG A 46 -3.89 4.90 14.16
C ARG A 46 -2.40 5.18 14.25
N VAL A 47 -1.79 5.51 13.11
CA VAL A 47 -0.45 6.12 13.07
C VAL A 47 -0.57 7.55 13.62
N SER A 48 0.38 7.98 14.45
CA SER A 48 0.36 9.33 15.02
C SER A 48 0.59 10.40 13.96
N VAL A 49 0.00 11.59 14.17
CA VAL A 49 0.26 12.78 13.34
C VAL A 49 1.76 13.06 13.25
N GLU A 50 2.47 13.01 14.38
CA GLU A 50 3.93 13.16 14.46
C GLU A 50 4.68 12.19 13.52
N THR A 51 4.26 10.91 13.46
CA THR A 51 4.89 9.95 12.55
C THR A 51 4.60 10.27 11.09
N MET A 52 3.36 10.68 10.78
CA MET A 52 2.99 11.06 9.42
C MET A 52 3.71 12.34 8.97
N GLU A 53 3.89 13.33 9.84
CA GLU A 53 4.67 14.53 9.57
C GLU A 53 6.15 14.21 9.34
N ALA A 54 6.74 13.34 10.17
CA ALA A 54 8.13 12.89 9.95
C ALA A 54 8.31 12.20 8.59
N LEU A 55 7.35 11.38 8.15
CA LEU A 55 7.37 10.77 6.82
C LEU A 55 7.20 11.79 5.69
N ARG A 56 6.40 12.84 5.91
CA ARG A 56 6.26 13.97 4.98
C ARG A 56 7.58 14.72 4.83
N ASP A 57 8.23 15.08 5.94
CA ASP A 57 9.53 15.77 5.96
C ASP A 57 10.66 14.91 5.35
N ALA A 58 10.54 13.58 5.49
CA ALA A 58 11.40 12.61 4.82
C ALA A 58 11.12 12.45 3.31
N ASN A 59 10.17 13.21 2.74
CA ASN A 59 9.81 13.19 1.33
C ASN A 59 9.16 11.89 0.84
N VAL A 60 8.61 11.07 1.75
CA VAL A 60 8.05 9.76 1.42
C VAL A 60 6.82 9.89 0.51
N PHE A 61 5.85 10.72 0.87
CA PHE A 61 4.55 10.79 0.19
C PHE A 61 4.61 11.38 -1.23
N ARG A 62 5.66 12.15 -1.53
CA ARG A 62 5.87 12.77 -2.84
C ARG A 62 6.54 11.85 -3.87
N THR A 63 6.91 10.63 -3.47
CA THR A 63 7.71 9.69 -4.28
C THR A 63 7.10 9.43 -5.66
N MET A 64 5.82 9.04 -5.73
CA MET A 64 5.13 8.73 -6.99
C MET A 64 4.10 9.79 -7.41
N GLN A 65 4.02 10.90 -6.67
CA GLN A 65 3.16 12.02 -7.04
C GLN A 65 3.64 12.64 -8.37
N PRO A 66 2.73 13.09 -9.26
CA PRO A 66 3.14 13.76 -10.49
C PRO A 66 3.96 15.03 -10.23
N ARG A 67 4.96 15.26 -11.08
CA ARG A 67 5.94 16.36 -10.93
C ARG A 67 5.29 17.73 -11.02
N ARG A 68 4.24 17.85 -11.84
CA ARG A 68 3.38 19.04 -11.94
C ARG A 68 2.83 19.53 -10.59
N PHE A 69 2.67 18.62 -9.63
CA PHE A 69 2.14 18.91 -8.29
C PHE A 69 3.21 18.85 -7.19
N GLY A 70 4.50 18.94 -7.56
CA GLY A 70 5.61 18.93 -6.61
C GLY A 70 6.12 17.54 -6.23
N GLY A 71 5.66 16.50 -6.91
CA GLY A 71 6.13 15.13 -6.75
C GLY A 71 7.43 14.80 -7.50
N TYR A 72 7.93 13.58 -7.29
CA TYR A 72 9.23 13.12 -7.78
C TYR A 72 9.15 12.09 -8.91
N GLU A 73 7.96 11.56 -9.21
CA GLU A 73 7.72 10.61 -10.29
C GLU A 73 8.67 9.41 -10.31
N TYR A 74 8.96 8.86 -9.14
CA TYR A 74 9.50 7.50 -9.01
C TYR A 74 8.45 6.46 -9.38
N GLY A 75 8.89 5.23 -9.53
CA GLY A 75 8.07 4.13 -9.99
C GLY A 75 7.81 3.07 -8.92
N PRO A 76 7.19 1.95 -9.33
CA PRO A 76 6.79 0.87 -8.43
C PRO A 76 7.98 0.14 -7.78
N ALA A 77 9.17 0.13 -8.39
CA ALA A 77 10.35 -0.47 -7.75
C ALA A 77 10.77 0.32 -6.49
N GLU A 78 10.68 1.64 -6.53
CA GLU A 78 10.92 2.52 -5.38
C GLU A 78 9.82 2.40 -4.32
N LEU A 79 8.56 2.29 -4.73
CA LEU A 79 7.45 2.02 -3.83
C LEU A 79 7.67 0.73 -3.01
N ALA A 80 8.19 -0.32 -3.65
CA ALA A 80 8.53 -1.56 -2.96
C ALA A 80 9.59 -1.33 -1.86
N GLN A 81 10.63 -0.57 -2.17
CA GLN A 81 11.71 -0.27 -1.23
C GLN A 81 11.22 0.57 -0.03
N ILE A 82 10.30 1.53 -0.25
CA ILE A 82 9.65 2.27 0.84
C ILE A 82 8.90 1.31 1.79
N GLY A 83 8.07 0.42 1.24
CA GLY A 83 7.28 -0.50 2.06
C GLY A 83 8.14 -1.49 2.82
N PHE A 84 9.21 -1.98 2.20
CA PHE A 84 10.20 -2.83 2.85
C PHE A 84 10.83 -2.19 4.09
N GLU A 85 11.27 -0.93 4.00
CA GLU A 85 11.96 -0.25 5.10
C GLU A 85 10.98 0.16 6.21
N LEU A 86 9.83 0.73 5.84
CA LEU A 86 8.84 1.15 6.84
C LEU A 86 8.16 -0.03 7.55
N GLY A 87 7.82 -1.09 6.80
CA GLY A 87 7.22 -2.30 7.36
C GLY A 87 8.13 -3.03 8.35
N ARG A 88 9.45 -2.94 8.14
CA ARG A 88 10.48 -3.48 9.05
C ARG A 88 10.52 -2.77 10.40
N ALA A 89 10.19 -1.48 10.44
CA ALA A 89 10.12 -0.70 11.69
C ALA A 89 8.76 -0.86 12.40
N CYS A 90 7.65 -0.76 11.67
CA CYS A 90 6.31 -0.93 12.22
C CYS A 90 5.34 -1.33 11.12
N GLY A 91 4.69 -2.50 11.25
CA GLY A 91 3.78 -3.01 10.23
C GLY A 91 2.66 -2.04 9.86
N SER A 92 1.98 -1.47 10.86
CA SER A 92 0.91 -0.49 10.62
C SER A 92 1.41 0.80 9.94
N THR A 93 2.56 1.33 10.36
CA THR A 93 3.15 2.53 9.74
C THR A 93 3.62 2.25 8.32
N GLY A 94 4.24 1.10 8.09
CA GLY A 94 4.64 0.66 6.74
C GLY A 94 3.46 0.46 5.82
N TRP A 95 2.38 -0.13 6.30
CA TRP A 95 1.14 -0.28 5.54
C TRP A 95 0.57 1.09 5.15
N CYS A 96 0.31 1.97 6.12
CA CYS A 96 -0.27 3.29 5.87
C CYS A 96 0.64 4.17 5.02
N GLY A 97 1.94 4.20 5.30
CA GLY A 97 2.89 5.03 4.57
C GLY A 97 3.03 4.62 3.11
N THR A 98 3.12 3.32 2.84
CA THR A 98 3.24 2.81 1.46
C THR A 98 1.93 3.00 0.68
N LEU A 99 0.79 2.77 1.33
CA LEU A 99 -0.51 3.03 0.73
C LEU A 99 -0.70 4.51 0.40
N ALA A 100 -0.29 5.43 1.28
CA ALA A 100 -0.39 6.87 1.01
C ALA A 100 0.37 7.28 -0.26
N VAL A 101 1.56 6.72 -0.52
CA VAL A 101 2.31 6.94 -1.78
C VAL A 101 1.51 6.41 -2.98
N CYS A 102 0.99 5.18 -2.90
CA CYS A 102 0.21 4.56 -3.96
C CYS A 102 -1.09 5.33 -4.26
N PHE A 103 -1.79 5.77 -3.23
CA PHE A 103 -3.05 6.50 -3.37
C PHE A 103 -2.84 7.91 -3.94
N GLY A 104 -1.74 8.57 -3.58
CA GLY A 104 -1.29 9.79 -4.26
C GLY A 104 -1.01 9.56 -5.74
N TRP A 105 -0.33 8.48 -6.09
CA TRP A 105 -0.09 8.09 -7.48
C TRP A 105 -1.38 7.82 -8.27
N MET A 106 -2.38 7.17 -7.68
CA MET A 106 -3.66 6.88 -8.35
C MET A 106 -4.39 8.13 -8.85
N THR A 107 -4.13 9.30 -8.26
CA THR A 107 -4.68 10.58 -8.77
C THR A 107 -4.28 10.83 -10.22
N ALA A 108 -3.10 10.37 -10.64
CA ALA A 108 -2.59 10.53 -12.01
C ALA A 108 -3.50 9.89 -13.08
N PHE A 109 -4.42 8.99 -12.71
CA PHE A 109 -5.35 8.38 -13.65
C PHE A 109 -6.57 9.24 -13.99
N PHE A 110 -6.90 10.20 -13.13
CA PHE A 110 -8.06 11.07 -13.32
C PHE A 110 -7.76 12.18 -14.35
N PRO A 111 -8.80 12.82 -14.93
CA PRO A 111 -8.62 14.07 -15.70
C PRO A 111 -7.88 15.15 -14.89
N LEU A 112 -7.20 16.08 -15.57
CA LEU A 112 -6.40 17.13 -14.93
C LEU A 112 -7.18 17.96 -13.90
N GLU A 113 -8.46 18.23 -14.15
CA GLU A 113 -9.32 18.99 -13.23
C GLU A 113 -9.40 18.33 -11.85
N ALA A 114 -9.64 17.02 -11.78
CA ALA A 114 -9.71 16.29 -10.51
C ALA A 114 -8.33 16.22 -9.84
N GLN A 115 -7.26 16.09 -10.62
CA GLN A 115 -5.89 16.13 -10.08
C GLN A 115 -5.61 17.49 -9.42
N GLN A 116 -6.02 18.60 -10.05
CA GLN A 116 -5.82 19.96 -9.53
C GLN A 116 -6.60 20.21 -8.24
N GLU A 117 -7.79 19.64 -8.10
CA GLU A 117 -8.57 19.75 -6.87
C GLU A 117 -7.94 18.96 -5.72
N VAL A 118 -7.44 17.75 -5.99
CA VAL A 118 -6.73 16.96 -4.97
C VAL A 118 -5.41 17.61 -4.56
N TRP A 119 -4.70 18.23 -5.51
CA TRP A 119 -3.39 18.83 -5.27
C TRP A 119 -3.42 20.35 -5.11
N ASP A 120 -4.59 20.93 -4.79
CA ASP A 120 -4.71 22.32 -4.35
C ASP A 120 -3.85 22.59 -3.09
N ASN A 121 -3.61 21.53 -2.32
CA ASN A 121 -2.55 21.37 -1.36
C ASN A 121 -1.67 20.17 -1.76
N THR A 122 -0.41 20.44 -2.07
CA THR A 122 0.58 19.44 -2.50
C THR A 122 0.88 18.36 -1.46
N ASP A 123 0.48 18.56 -0.20
CA ASP A 123 0.70 17.64 0.93
C ASP A 123 -0.54 16.78 1.30
N ASN A 124 -1.62 16.90 0.52
CA ASN A 124 -2.83 16.11 0.70
C ASN A 124 -2.51 14.60 0.62
N LEU A 125 -3.04 13.84 1.57
CA LEU A 125 -2.99 12.38 1.55
C LEU A 125 -4.37 11.84 1.23
N LEU A 126 -4.39 10.64 0.64
CA LEU A 126 -5.60 9.95 0.29
C LEU A 126 -5.77 8.68 1.13
N ALA A 127 -7.00 8.27 1.34
CA ALA A 127 -7.35 6.92 1.76
C ALA A 127 -8.32 6.31 0.74
N VAL A 128 -8.41 4.97 0.70
CA VAL A 128 -9.19 4.26 -0.31
C VAL A 128 -10.02 3.16 0.33
N SER A 129 -11.26 3.00 -0.15
CA SER A 129 -12.05 1.79 0.08
C SER A 129 -12.54 1.22 -1.24
N TYR A 130 -12.20 -0.05 -1.49
CA TYR A 130 -12.54 -0.76 -2.71
C TYR A 130 -13.91 -1.45 -2.67
N THR A 131 -14.58 -1.47 -1.53
CA THR A 131 -15.91 -2.08 -1.39
C THR A 131 -16.96 -1.16 -2.03
N PRO A 132 -17.61 -1.56 -3.13
CA PRO A 132 -18.48 -0.65 -3.85
C PRO A 132 -19.81 -0.47 -3.11
N SER A 133 -20.22 0.79 -2.88
CA SER A 133 -21.59 1.06 -2.41
C SER A 133 -22.58 0.91 -3.57
N PRO A 134 -23.72 0.22 -3.36
CA PRO A 134 -24.79 0.11 -4.36
C PRO A 134 -25.73 1.32 -4.39
N LYS A 135 -25.61 2.26 -3.42
CA LYS A 135 -26.50 3.41 -3.31
C LYS A 135 -25.96 4.57 -4.15
N VAL A 136 -26.27 4.53 -5.44
CA VAL A 136 -25.84 5.52 -6.43
C VAL A 136 -27.05 6.02 -7.22
N GLU A 137 -27.15 7.34 -7.36
CA GLU A 137 -28.11 8.01 -8.25
C GLU A 137 -27.32 8.70 -9.38
N VAL A 138 -27.63 8.38 -10.64
CA VAL A 138 -27.05 9.09 -11.79
C VAL A 138 -27.86 10.37 -12.01
N VAL A 139 -27.18 11.51 -12.04
CA VAL A 139 -27.80 12.84 -12.18
C VAL A 139 -27.09 13.63 -13.29
N ASP A 140 -27.63 14.78 -13.65
CA ASP A 140 -26.95 15.66 -14.59
C ASP A 140 -25.58 16.11 -14.04
N GLY A 141 -24.54 16.04 -14.87
CA GLY A 141 -23.17 16.41 -14.51
C GLY A 141 -22.39 15.45 -13.58
N GLY A 142 -22.96 14.32 -13.15
CA GLY A 142 -22.25 13.36 -12.30
C GLY A 142 -23.13 12.32 -11.63
N ILE A 143 -22.79 11.96 -10.39
CA ILE A 143 -23.54 10.99 -9.59
C ILE A 143 -23.74 11.51 -8.16
N LYS A 144 -24.73 10.98 -7.45
CA LYS A 144 -24.81 11.10 -5.98
C LYS A 144 -24.56 9.74 -5.35
N ILE A 145 -23.71 9.71 -4.33
CA ILE A 145 -23.39 8.47 -3.60
C ILE A 145 -23.74 8.61 -2.13
N SER A 146 -24.22 7.53 -1.53
CA SER A 146 -24.35 7.37 -0.07
C SER A 146 -23.96 5.94 0.31
N GLY A 147 -23.76 5.66 1.60
CA GLY A 147 -23.45 4.31 2.07
C GLY A 147 -22.38 4.23 3.13
N SER A 148 -21.71 3.08 3.15
CA SER A 148 -20.71 2.69 4.14
C SER A 148 -19.56 1.98 3.44
N TRP A 149 -18.34 2.43 3.71
CA TRP A 149 -17.12 1.95 3.07
C TRP A 149 -16.12 1.51 4.13
N PRO A 150 -15.95 0.21 4.39
CA PRO A 150 -15.00 -0.29 5.36
C PRO A 150 -13.56 -0.21 4.83
N TRP A 151 -12.60 -0.45 5.72
CA TRP A 151 -11.19 -0.68 5.38
C TRP A 151 -10.44 0.52 4.77
N ALA A 152 -10.87 1.75 5.10
CA ALA A 152 -10.20 2.98 4.68
C ALA A 152 -8.91 3.19 5.53
N SER A 153 -7.84 2.48 5.16
CA SER A 153 -6.56 2.55 5.86
C SER A 153 -6.01 3.98 5.90
N SER A 154 -5.54 4.40 7.08
CA SER A 154 -4.99 5.75 7.31
C SER A 154 -6.00 6.90 7.12
N VAL A 155 -7.31 6.64 7.18
CA VAL A 155 -8.33 7.67 6.93
C VAL A 155 -8.22 8.89 7.85
N ASP A 156 -7.75 8.73 9.10
CA ASP A 156 -7.55 9.88 10.01
C ASP A 156 -6.48 10.88 9.53
N SER A 157 -5.65 10.51 8.56
CA SER A 157 -4.63 11.38 7.96
C SER A 157 -4.98 11.84 6.55
N ALA A 158 -6.12 11.41 6.01
CA ALA A 158 -6.52 11.68 4.64
C ALA A 158 -7.26 13.02 4.52
N ALA A 159 -6.97 13.77 3.46
CA ALA A 159 -7.73 14.93 3.02
C ALA A 159 -8.79 14.54 1.97
N TRP A 160 -8.54 13.45 1.25
CA TRP A 160 -9.38 12.95 0.16
C TRP A 160 -9.55 11.43 0.25
N LEU A 161 -10.65 10.94 -0.33
CA LEU A 161 -10.99 9.53 -0.40
C LEU A 161 -11.19 9.11 -1.84
N ILE A 162 -10.75 7.89 -2.17
CA ILE A 162 -11.26 7.17 -3.33
C ILE A 162 -12.25 6.12 -2.84
N LEU A 163 -13.53 6.31 -3.15
CA LEU A 163 -14.61 5.40 -2.76
C LEU A 163 -15.12 4.65 -3.98
N ALA A 164 -15.20 3.32 -3.89
CA ALA A 164 -15.80 2.52 -4.94
C ALA A 164 -17.33 2.69 -4.93
N ALA A 165 -17.92 2.86 -6.11
CA ALA A 165 -19.36 2.96 -6.31
C ALA A 165 -19.80 1.93 -7.36
N LEU A 166 -20.92 1.25 -7.12
CA LEU A 166 -21.55 0.36 -8.10
C LEU A 166 -22.56 1.17 -8.90
N ILE A 167 -22.14 1.67 -10.05
CA ILE A 167 -22.96 2.48 -10.95
C ILE A 167 -24.00 1.56 -11.62
N PRO A 168 -25.30 1.84 -11.49
CA PRO A 168 -26.34 1.06 -12.16
C PRO A 168 -26.14 1.07 -13.68
N GLY A 169 -26.21 -0.09 -14.31
CA GLY A 169 -26.24 -0.18 -15.77
C GLY A 169 -27.61 0.29 -16.29
N LYS A 170 -27.62 1.08 -17.36
CA LYS A 170 -28.87 1.53 -17.99
C LYS A 170 -29.61 0.37 -18.69
N ASP A 171 -28.85 -0.48 -19.40
CA ASP A 171 -29.34 -1.63 -20.18
C ASP A 171 -28.39 -2.85 -20.06
N GLY A 172 -27.55 -2.89 -19.02
CA GLY A 172 -26.48 -3.87 -18.86
C GLY A 172 -26.09 -4.10 -17.40
N PRO A 173 -25.08 -4.94 -17.13
CA PRO A 173 -24.62 -5.16 -15.76
C PRO A 173 -24.08 -3.86 -15.16
N PRO A 174 -24.19 -3.68 -13.83
CA PRO A 174 -23.64 -2.52 -13.16
C PRO A 174 -22.12 -2.47 -13.32
N ALA A 175 -21.58 -1.26 -13.35
CA ALA A 175 -20.14 -1.00 -13.47
C ALA A 175 -19.59 -0.48 -12.15
N ILE A 176 -18.37 -0.89 -11.79
CA ILE A 176 -17.67 -0.30 -10.64
C ILE A 176 -16.92 0.94 -11.11
N ALA A 177 -17.01 2.03 -10.34
CA ALA A 177 -16.22 3.23 -10.54
C ALA A 177 -15.55 3.67 -9.23
N TRP A 178 -14.40 4.31 -9.35
CA TRP A 178 -13.72 5.02 -8.28
C TRP A 178 -14.16 6.47 -8.27
N CYS A 179 -14.55 6.96 -7.09
CA CYS A 179 -15.06 8.32 -6.89
C CYS A 179 -14.12 9.08 -5.96
N LEU A 180 -13.60 10.22 -6.41
CA LEU A 180 -12.85 11.14 -5.55
C LEU A 180 -13.80 11.99 -4.72
N VAL A 181 -13.68 11.89 -3.40
CA VAL A 181 -14.56 12.54 -2.41
C VAL A 181 -13.70 13.26 -1.35
N PRO A 182 -13.94 14.53 -1.05
CA PRO A 182 -13.30 15.22 0.08
C PRO A 182 -13.60 14.54 1.42
N ILE A 183 -12.63 14.50 2.34
CA ILE A 183 -12.85 13.92 3.69
C ILE A 183 -13.96 14.65 4.46
N GLY A 184 -14.20 15.93 4.18
CA GLY A 184 -15.24 16.73 4.82
C GLY A 184 -16.67 16.29 4.48
N ASP A 185 -16.85 15.51 3.41
CA ASP A 185 -18.15 15.00 2.98
C ASP A 185 -18.48 13.62 3.59
N VAL A 186 -17.63 13.08 4.46
CA VAL A 186 -17.83 11.78 5.11
C VAL A 186 -17.75 11.86 6.63
N THR A 187 -18.35 10.87 7.29
CA THR A 187 -18.16 10.62 8.73
C THR A 187 -17.31 9.37 8.93
N VAL A 188 -16.27 9.46 9.76
CA VAL A 188 -15.42 8.32 10.11
C VAL A 188 -15.98 7.61 11.36
N ASP A 189 -16.24 6.32 11.26
CA ASP A 189 -16.56 5.48 12.43
C ASP A 189 -15.25 5.09 13.14
N HIS A 190 -14.98 5.77 14.26
CA HIS A 190 -13.77 5.56 15.05
C HIS A 190 -13.74 4.23 15.81
N ASP A 191 -14.88 3.53 15.92
CA ASP A 191 -15.02 2.28 16.64
C ASP A 191 -14.99 1.05 15.72
N SER A 192 -15.00 1.20 14.40
CA SER A 192 -15.15 0.07 13.47
C SER A 192 -13.89 -0.80 13.27
N TRP A 193 -12.71 -0.34 13.70
CA TRP A 193 -11.44 -1.07 13.49
C TRP A 193 -10.97 -1.83 14.73
N ASN A 194 -11.54 -3.02 14.96
CA ASN A 194 -11.20 -3.93 16.06
C ASN A 194 -10.65 -5.26 15.54
N VAL A 195 -9.36 -5.29 15.19
CA VAL A 195 -8.70 -6.45 14.56
C VAL A 195 -7.55 -7.00 15.41
N SER A 196 -7.07 -8.18 15.06
CA SER A 196 -5.97 -8.85 15.77
C SER A 196 -4.58 -8.43 15.30
N GLY A 197 -4.43 -7.88 14.10
CA GLY A 197 -3.17 -7.41 13.52
C GLY A 197 -3.43 -6.23 12.60
N LEU A 198 -2.41 -5.46 12.25
CA LEU A 198 -2.53 -4.16 11.58
C LEU A 198 -3.46 -3.19 12.34
N ARG A 199 -3.52 -3.30 13.67
CA ARG A 199 -4.44 -2.49 14.49
C ARG A 199 -4.19 -1.00 14.32
N GLY A 200 -2.93 -0.62 14.23
CA GLY A 200 -2.50 0.77 14.09
C GLY A 200 -2.78 1.39 12.73
N THR A 201 -3.24 0.64 11.73
CA THR A 201 -3.57 1.22 10.41
C THR A 201 -4.79 2.12 10.46
N GLY A 202 -5.64 1.92 11.47
CA GLY A 202 -6.91 2.65 11.59
C GLY A 202 -7.74 2.52 10.31
N SER A 203 -7.86 1.30 9.75
CA SER A 203 -8.62 1.02 8.53
C SER A 203 -10.13 1.05 8.78
N LYS A 204 -10.57 2.20 9.29
CA LYS A 204 -11.92 2.48 9.76
C LYS A 204 -12.90 2.51 8.61
N THR A 205 -14.17 2.52 8.98
CA THR A 205 -15.30 2.63 8.08
C THR A 205 -15.64 4.10 7.91
N VAL A 206 -15.92 4.52 6.69
CA VAL A 206 -16.48 5.85 6.42
C VAL A 206 -17.92 5.75 5.96
N HIS A 207 -18.71 6.75 6.32
CA HIS A 207 -20.14 6.82 6.04
C HIS A 207 -20.47 8.10 5.30
N ILE A 208 -21.39 7.98 4.34
CA ILE A 208 -22.10 9.10 3.73
C ILE A 208 -23.59 8.81 3.94
N THR A 209 -24.23 9.50 4.88
CA THR A 209 -25.65 9.30 5.19
C THR A 209 -26.54 10.08 4.24
N GLU A 210 -26.22 11.35 4.02
CA GLU A 210 -26.87 12.22 3.04
C GLU A 210 -26.16 12.12 1.69
N PRO A 211 -26.85 11.86 0.56
CA PRO A 211 -26.21 11.69 -0.73
C PRO A 211 -25.32 12.86 -1.13
N VAL A 212 -24.03 12.59 -1.33
CA VAL A 212 -23.02 13.56 -1.76
C VAL A 212 -22.90 13.54 -3.27
N PHE A 213 -22.95 14.71 -3.90
CA PHE A 213 -22.73 14.85 -5.34
C PHE A 213 -21.24 14.74 -5.67
N VAL A 214 -20.91 13.82 -6.60
CA VAL A 214 -19.59 13.63 -7.17
C VAL A 214 -19.65 14.02 -8.65
N PRO A 215 -18.95 15.08 -9.08
CA PRO A 215 -18.97 15.53 -10.46
C PRO A 215 -18.26 14.53 -11.39
N GLN A 216 -18.63 14.53 -12.67
CA GLN A 216 -18.19 13.52 -13.64
C GLN A 216 -16.66 13.38 -13.74
N HIS A 217 -15.89 14.48 -13.63
CA HIS A 217 -14.43 14.43 -13.70
C HIS A 217 -13.77 13.73 -12.50
N ARG A 218 -14.50 13.52 -11.41
CA ARG A 218 -14.08 12.76 -10.22
C ARG A 218 -14.57 11.30 -10.22
N VAL A 219 -15.26 10.86 -11.26
CA VAL A 219 -15.76 9.49 -11.42
C VAL A 219 -14.93 8.76 -12.46
N LEU A 220 -14.19 7.74 -12.03
CA LEU A 220 -13.29 6.96 -12.89
C LEU A 220 -13.74 5.49 -12.96
N PRO A 221 -14.33 5.03 -14.09
CA PRO A 221 -14.74 3.64 -14.25
C PRO A 221 -13.58 2.65 -14.08
N LEU A 222 -13.78 1.56 -13.35
CA LEU A 222 -12.71 0.59 -13.09
C LEU A 222 -12.29 -0.16 -14.36
N SER A 223 -13.18 -0.28 -15.35
CA SER A 223 -12.87 -0.84 -16.67
C SER A 223 -11.79 -0.06 -17.41
N VAL A 224 -11.77 1.28 -17.29
CA VAL A 224 -10.73 2.11 -17.93
C VAL A 224 -9.40 2.03 -17.19
N VAL A 225 -9.44 1.86 -15.86
CA VAL A 225 -8.25 1.59 -15.05
C VAL A 225 -7.63 0.24 -15.43
N PHE A 226 -8.47 -0.78 -15.63
CA PHE A 226 -8.01 -2.14 -15.90
C PHE A 226 -7.53 -2.32 -17.36
N SER A 227 -8.10 -1.58 -18.30
CA SER A 227 -7.60 -1.54 -19.68
C SER A 227 -6.33 -0.69 -19.83
N GLY A 228 -6.02 0.16 -18.85
CA GLY A 228 -4.92 1.12 -18.90
C GLY A 228 -5.22 2.36 -19.75
N GLN A 229 -6.46 2.52 -20.24
CA GLN A 229 -6.88 3.67 -21.06
C GLN A 229 -7.49 4.75 -20.17
N VAL A 230 -6.70 5.24 -19.22
CA VAL A 230 -7.16 6.23 -18.23
C VAL A 230 -7.10 7.65 -18.79
N PRO A 231 -8.06 8.55 -18.43
CA PRO A 231 -8.06 9.96 -18.88
C PRO A 231 -6.77 10.71 -18.54
N GLY A 232 -6.07 10.29 -17.49
CA GLY A 232 -4.77 10.82 -17.10
C GLY A 232 -3.71 10.77 -18.20
N LEU A 233 -3.84 9.89 -19.20
CA LEU A 233 -2.93 9.81 -20.35
C LEU A 233 -3.03 11.02 -21.29
N ASP A 234 -4.17 11.72 -21.29
CA ASP A 234 -4.37 12.94 -22.09
C ASP A 234 -3.74 14.17 -21.42
N VAL A 235 -3.29 14.05 -20.16
CA VAL A 235 -2.62 15.13 -19.43
C VAL A 235 -1.16 15.25 -19.89
N PRO A 236 -0.72 16.42 -20.38
CA PRO A 236 0.66 16.60 -20.83
C PRO A 236 1.68 16.28 -19.73
N ASP A 237 2.71 15.52 -20.12
CA ASP A 237 3.83 15.08 -19.28
C ASP A 237 3.44 14.19 -18.08
N ASN A 238 2.25 13.57 -18.09
CA ASN A 238 1.80 12.68 -17.03
C ASN A 238 2.29 11.22 -17.25
N ALA A 239 3.60 10.99 -17.08
CA ALA A 239 4.18 9.65 -17.20
C ALA A 239 3.62 8.66 -16.17
N GLN A 240 3.21 9.15 -15.00
CA GLN A 240 2.69 8.32 -13.90
C GLN A 240 1.40 7.57 -14.26
N ALA A 241 0.58 8.11 -15.16
CA ALA A 241 -0.63 7.44 -15.66
C ALA A 241 -0.34 6.17 -16.48
N ARG A 242 0.91 5.96 -16.94
CA ARG A 242 1.29 4.80 -17.76
C ARG A 242 1.56 3.54 -16.94
N PHE A 243 1.80 3.68 -15.63
CA PHE A 243 1.91 2.52 -14.75
C PHE A 243 0.50 1.94 -14.54
N GLY A 244 0.24 0.75 -15.09
CA GLY A 244 -1.05 0.08 -14.94
C GLY A 244 -1.34 -0.35 -13.49
N TYR A 245 -2.43 0.15 -12.90
CA TYR A 245 -2.82 -0.17 -11.52
C TYR A 245 -2.97 -1.68 -11.22
N PRO A 246 -3.64 -2.49 -12.07
CA PRO A 246 -3.79 -3.93 -11.81
C PRO A 246 -2.47 -4.66 -11.54
N THR A 247 -1.42 -4.23 -12.24
CA THR A 247 -0.08 -4.82 -12.18
C THR A 247 0.75 -4.23 -11.04
N PHE A 248 0.81 -2.90 -10.93
CA PHE A 248 1.77 -2.22 -10.08
C PHE A 248 1.22 -1.81 -8.71
N GLY A 249 -0.08 -1.50 -8.62
CA GLY A 249 -0.73 -1.06 -7.37
C GLY A 249 -0.60 -2.04 -6.20
N PRO A 250 -0.72 -3.37 -6.41
CA PRO A 250 -0.53 -4.37 -5.35
C PRO A 250 0.85 -4.35 -4.69
N THR A 251 1.86 -3.70 -5.29
CA THR A 251 3.17 -3.48 -4.65
C THR A 251 3.02 -2.79 -3.29
N ALA A 252 2.10 -1.84 -3.17
CA ALA A 252 1.85 -1.11 -1.94
C ALA A 252 1.32 -1.98 -0.80
N LEU A 253 0.67 -3.10 -1.14
CA LEU A 253 0.14 -4.07 -0.19
C LEU A 253 1.20 -5.08 0.22
N VAL A 254 2.00 -5.57 -0.74
CA VAL A 254 2.94 -6.67 -0.50
C VAL A 254 4.24 -6.22 0.15
N ALA A 255 4.79 -5.08 -0.29
CA ALA A 255 6.06 -4.57 0.21
C ALA A 255 6.11 -4.43 1.75
N PRO A 256 5.11 -3.82 2.42
CA PRO A 256 5.13 -3.74 3.86
C PRO A 256 5.05 -5.11 4.56
N ILE A 257 4.42 -6.13 3.96
CA ILE A 257 4.39 -7.50 4.53
C ILE A 257 5.79 -8.11 4.56
N VAL A 258 6.55 -7.95 3.48
CA VAL A 258 7.96 -8.39 3.42
C VAL A 258 8.80 -7.62 4.44
N GLY A 259 8.54 -6.32 4.60
CA GLY A 259 9.13 -5.52 5.67
C GLY A 259 8.81 -6.06 7.06
N MET A 260 7.54 -6.35 7.36
CA MET A 260 7.10 -6.91 8.65
C MET A 260 7.82 -8.22 8.97
N ALA A 261 7.94 -9.11 7.99
CA ALA A 261 8.65 -10.38 8.18
C ALA A 261 10.16 -10.18 8.44
N GLN A 262 10.79 -9.17 7.81
CA GLN A 262 12.15 -8.77 8.17
C GLN A 262 12.23 -8.22 9.59
N GLY A 263 11.27 -7.38 10.01
CA GLY A 263 11.20 -6.87 11.38
C GLY A 263 11.03 -7.98 12.42
N ALA A 264 10.23 -9.02 12.10
CA ALA A 264 10.13 -10.22 12.92
C ALA A 264 11.47 -10.95 13.05
N LEU A 265 12.20 -11.11 11.95
CA LEU A 265 13.51 -11.78 11.92
C LEU A 265 14.55 -11.02 12.73
N ASP A 266 14.58 -9.70 12.61
CA ASP A 266 15.49 -8.85 13.37
C ASP A 266 15.19 -8.93 14.87
N ALA A 267 13.93 -8.76 15.26
CA ALA A 267 13.52 -8.84 16.66
C ALA A 267 13.82 -10.22 17.26
N PHE A 268 13.61 -11.30 16.50
CA PHE A 268 13.98 -12.65 16.92
C PHE A 268 15.50 -12.81 17.09
N THR A 269 16.28 -12.30 16.14
CA THR A 269 17.74 -12.38 16.17
C THR A 269 18.31 -11.61 17.36
N GLU A 270 17.80 -10.41 17.62
CA GLU A 270 18.17 -9.59 18.78
C GLU A 270 17.83 -10.29 20.11
N ASN A 271 16.59 -10.77 20.26
CA ASN A 271 16.17 -11.53 21.44
C ASN A 271 17.05 -12.76 21.65
N THR A 272 17.41 -13.46 20.57
CA THR A 272 18.21 -14.69 20.60
C THR A 272 19.65 -14.47 21.05
N ARG A 273 20.28 -13.35 20.67
CA ARG A 273 21.67 -13.04 21.05
C ARG A 273 21.86 -13.01 22.57
N GLU A 274 20.88 -12.44 23.27
CA GLU A 274 20.92 -12.26 24.73
C GLU A 274 20.24 -13.42 25.49
N ALA A 275 19.40 -14.21 24.81
CA ALA A 275 18.61 -15.25 25.46
C ALA A 275 19.46 -16.40 25.99
N LYS A 276 19.14 -16.81 27.22
CA LYS A 276 19.65 -18.02 27.86
C LYS A 276 18.49 -18.97 28.14
N ARG A 277 18.66 -20.24 27.83
CA ARG A 277 17.69 -21.30 28.12
C ARG A 277 18.21 -22.18 29.24
N MET A 278 17.38 -22.39 30.26
CA MET A 278 17.66 -23.39 31.28
C MET A 278 17.47 -24.78 30.69
N MET A 279 18.55 -25.57 30.65
CA MET A 279 18.50 -26.95 30.14
C MET A 279 18.18 -27.95 31.25
N ARG A 280 18.69 -27.66 32.44
CA ARG A 280 18.44 -28.36 33.70
C ARG A 280 18.67 -27.38 34.86
N PRO A 281 18.18 -27.66 36.08
CA PRO A 281 18.30 -26.74 37.21
C PRO A 281 19.73 -26.22 37.39
N GLY A 282 19.91 -24.90 37.34
CA GLY A 282 21.21 -24.22 37.51
C GLY A 282 22.11 -24.19 36.27
N VAL A 283 21.75 -24.85 35.16
CA VAL A 283 22.56 -24.88 33.93
C VAL A 283 21.82 -24.18 32.79
N PHE A 284 22.43 -23.09 32.32
CA PHE A 284 21.92 -22.26 31.24
C PHE A 284 22.84 -22.30 30.05
N GLU A 285 22.27 -22.48 28.86
CA GLU A 285 22.98 -22.36 27.59
C GLU A 285 22.50 -21.13 26.85
N LYS A 286 23.41 -20.49 26.09
CA LYS A 286 23.02 -19.40 25.20
C LYS A 286 22.21 -19.97 24.04
N VAL A 287 21.05 -19.38 23.77
CA VAL A 287 20.22 -19.79 22.63
C VAL A 287 20.96 -19.53 21.31
N ALA A 288 21.81 -18.50 21.27
CA ALA A 288 22.66 -18.17 20.13
C ALA A 288 23.65 -19.28 19.72
N ASP A 289 24.07 -20.15 20.65
CA ASP A 289 25.03 -21.23 20.38
C ASP A 289 24.35 -22.47 19.77
N GLN A 290 23.02 -22.48 19.65
CA GLN A 290 22.26 -23.62 19.14
C GLN A 290 22.23 -23.64 17.61
N PRO A 291 22.77 -24.70 16.94
CA PRO A 291 22.83 -24.76 15.47
C PRO A 291 21.47 -24.66 14.78
N MET A 292 20.41 -25.19 15.42
CA MET A 292 19.05 -25.12 14.87
C MET A 292 18.51 -23.69 14.82
N THR A 293 18.87 -22.85 15.79
CA THR A 293 18.49 -21.43 15.82
C THR A 293 19.23 -20.66 14.74
N GLN A 294 20.53 -20.91 14.60
CA GLN A 294 21.35 -20.31 13.53
C GLN A 294 20.82 -20.70 12.13
N SER A 295 20.46 -21.97 11.94
CA SER A 295 19.86 -22.47 10.70
C SER A 295 18.50 -21.83 10.40
N LEU A 296 17.66 -21.61 11.42
CA LEU A 296 16.39 -20.89 11.27
C LEU A 296 16.62 -19.48 10.74
N ILE A 297 17.51 -18.71 11.37
CA ILE A 297 17.85 -17.34 10.94
C ILE A 297 18.31 -17.34 9.48
N GLY A 298 19.25 -18.23 9.13
CA GLY A 298 19.78 -18.32 7.77
C GLY A 298 18.72 -18.64 6.70
N ARG A 299 17.83 -19.61 6.96
CA ARG A 299 16.75 -19.93 6.00
C ARG A 299 15.68 -18.86 5.91
N CYS A 300 15.30 -18.24 7.02
CA CYS A 300 14.34 -17.13 7.02
C CYS A 300 14.90 -15.95 6.21
N ALA A 301 16.16 -15.58 6.44
CA ALA A 301 16.84 -14.54 5.67
C ALA A 301 16.83 -14.85 4.17
N ALA A 302 17.28 -16.05 3.76
CA ALA A 302 17.32 -16.44 2.35
C ALA A 302 15.93 -16.40 1.66
N ARG A 303 14.86 -16.77 2.37
CA ARG A 303 13.48 -16.69 1.85
C ARG A 303 13.04 -15.24 1.64
N LEU A 304 13.35 -14.34 2.58
CA LEU A 304 13.04 -12.93 2.45
C LEU A 304 13.87 -12.26 1.35
N ASP A 305 15.15 -12.58 1.24
CA ASP A 305 16.02 -12.09 0.16
C ASP A 305 15.49 -12.52 -1.21
N ALA A 306 15.06 -13.78 -1.35
CA ALA A 306 14.42 -14.27 -2.56
C ALA A 306 13.13 -13.51 -2.88
N ALA A 307 12.23 -13.33 -1.90
CA ALA A 307 10.99 -12.59 -2.08
C ALA A 307 11.23 -11.14 -2.52
N ARG A 308 12.16 -10.43 -1.86
CA ARG A 308 12.54 -9.06 -2.21
C ARG A 308 13.12 -8.98 -3.62
N THR A 309 14.07 -9.87 -3.93
CA THR A 309 14.75 -9.89 -5.23
C THR A 309 13.76 -10.13 -6.36
N LEU A 310 12.91 -11.16 -6.25
CA LEU A 310 11.90 -11.47 -7.27
C LEU A 310 10.95 -10.29 -7.51
N MET A 311 10.49 -9.63 -6.44
CA MET A 311 9.65 -8.43 -6.57
C MET A 311 10.40 -7.31 -7.28
N VAL A 312 11.53 -6.85 -6.73
CA VAL A 312 12.25 -5.68 -7.24
C VAL A 312 12.71 -5.88 -8.68
N THR A 313 13.25 -7.05 -9.02
CA THR A 313 13.67 -7.35 -10.40
C THR A 313 12.51 -7.21 -11.39
N SER A 314 11.39 -7.88 -11.13
CA SER A 314 10.25 -7.84 -12.05
C SER A 314 9.58 -6.46 -12.14
N LEU A 315 9.58 -5.70 -11.05
CA LEU A 315 9.08 -4.32 -11.02
C LEU A 315 10.01 -3.38 -11.78
N THR A 316 11.32 -3.53 -11.64
CA THR A 316 12.33 -2.71 -12.34
C THR A 316 12.25 -2.92 -13.85
N GLU A 317 12.18 -4.17 -14.31
CA GLU A 317 12.02 -4.50 -15.73
C GLU A 317 10.74 -3.87 -16.32
N GLY A 318 9.60 -4.01 -15.63
CA GLY A 318 8.34 -3.40 -16.05
C GLY A 318 8.39 -1.87 -16.04
N GLN A 319 9.05 -1.30 -15.03
CA GLN A 319 9.21 0.14 -14.88
C GLN A 319 10.07 0.75 -15.99
N GLU A 320 11.20 0.12 -16.32
CA GLU A 320 12.07 0.53 -17.42
C GLU A 320 11.32 0.49 -18.76
N LEU A 321 10.54 -0.55 -19.02
CA LEU A 321 9.74 -0.64 -20.24
C LEU A 321 8.76 0.53 -20.37
N VAL A 322 8.03 0.85 -19.29
CA VAL A 322 7.10 1.99 -19.26
C VAL A 322 7.82 3.32 -19.47
N HIS A 323 8.98 3.52 -18.85
CA HIS A 323 9.78 4.73 -19.02
C HIS A 323 10.27 4.92 -20.47
N HIS A 324 10.54 3.84 -21.19
CA HIS A 324 10.90 3.89 -22.61
C HIS A 324 9.68 3.98 -23.55
N GLY A 325 8.47 4.21 -23.00
CA GLY A 325 7.23 4.36 -23.77
C GLY A 325 6.58 3.05 -24.20
N GLY A 326 7.08 1.91 -23.72
CA GLY A 326 6.49 0.60 -23.96
C GLY A 326 5.32 0.26 -23.03
N THR A 327 4.63 -0.83 -23.35
CA THR A 327 3.54 -1.41 -22.55
C THR A 327 3.88 -2.84 -22.18
N LEU A 328 3.55 -3.27 -20.96
CA LEU A 328 3.81 -4.65 -20.54
C LEU A 328 2.88 -5.62 -21.28
N GLU A 329 3.48 -6.70 -21.78
CA GLU A 329 2.73 -7.85 -22.28
C GLU A 329 1.99 -8.56 -21.15
N ILE A 330 0.96 -9.34 -21.49
CA ILE A 330 0.19 -10.15 -20.53
C ILE A 330 1.14 -11.01 -19.68
N GLU A 331 2.16 -11.61 -20.28
CA GLU A 331 3.15 -12.43 -19.59
C GLU A 331 3.87 -11.69 -18.47
N GLN A 332 4.32 -10.47 -18.75
CA GLN A 332 5.08 -9.68 -17.79
C GLN A 332 4.18 -9.26 -16.63
N ARG A 333 2.94 -8.86 -16.91
CA ARG A 333 1.94 -8.50 -15.90
C ARG A 333 1.60 -9.67 -14.98
N VAL A 334 1.27 -10.84 -15.56
CA VAL A 334 1.01 -12.08 -14.83
C VAL A 334 2.21 -12.49 -13.97
N ARG A 335 3.44 -12.38 -14.50
CA ARG A 335 4.66 -12.71 -13.77
C ARG A 335 4.89 -11.79 -12.57
N ILE A 336 4.71 -10.48 -12.73
CA ILE A 336 4.81 -9.50 -11.63
C ILE A 336 3.81 -9.86 -10.52
N ARG A 337 2.57 -10.18 -10.90
CA ARG A 337 1.49 -10.47 -9.96
C ARG A 337 1.65 -11.80 -9.25
N ARG A 338 2.13 -12.84 -9.95
CA ARG A 338 2.60 -14.06 -9.31
C ARG A 338 3.71 -13.76 -8.30
N ASN A 339 4.70 -12.93 -8.66
CA ASN A 339 5.79 -12.59 -7.75
C ASN A 339 5.30 -11.83 -6.50
N HIS A 340 4.30 -10.94 -6.63
CA HIS A 340 3.62 -10.34 -5.48
C HIS A 340 3.01 -11.39 -4.56
N GLY A 341 2.22 -12.32 -5.11
CA GLY A 341 1.61 -13.40 -4.32
C GLY A 341 2.64 -14.27 -3.61
N PHE A 342 3.72 -14.63 -4.32
CA PHE A 342 4.81 -15.44 -3.77
C PHE A 342 5.48 -14.72 -2.60
N ALA A 343 5.79 -13.43 -2.76
CA ALA A 343 6.45 -12.65 -1.74
C ALA A 343 5.57 -12.42 -0.51
N ALA A 344 4.28 -12.10 -0.69
CA ALA A 344 3.33 -11.93 0.41
C ALA A 344 3.18 -13.23 1.23
N ARG A 345 2.96 -14.35 0.54
CA ARG A 345 2.85 -15.67 1.17
C ARG A 345 4.14 -16.05 1.91
N THR A 346 5.28 -15.93 1.23
CA THR A 346 6.59 -16.27 1.82
C THR A 346 6.88 -15.44 3.06
N ALA A 347 6.59 -14.14 3.03
CA ALA A 347 6.78 -13.26 4.19
C ALA A 347 5.89 -13.65 5.38
N ALA A 348 4.61 -13.94 5.14
CA ALA A 348 3.69 -14.36 6.20
C ALA A 348 4.08 -15.73 6.81
N GLU A 349 4.53 -16.67 5.98
CA GLU A 349 5.06 -17.96 6.44
C GLU A 349 6.35 -17.78 7.26
N VAL A 350 7.28 -16.94 6.82
CA VAL A 350 8.51 -16.63 7.57
C VAL A 350 8.19 -16.01 8.94
N ALA A 351 7.28 -15.04 9.00
CA ALA A 351 6.86 -14.43 10.26
C ALA A 351 6.23 -15.47 11.22
N SER A 352 5.44 -16.40 10.67
CA SER A 352 4.81 -17.50 11.43
C SER A 352 5.83 -18.52 11.94
N ASP A 353 6.80 -18.89 11.12
CA ASP A 353 7.90 -19.79 11.49
C ASP A 353 8.73 -19.18 12.64
N ILE A 354 9.06 -17.89 12.53
CA ILE A 354 9.79 -17.16 13.56
C ILE A 354 9.00 -17.15 14.87
N PHE A 355 7.73 -16.75 14.84
CA PHE A 355 6.90 -16.72 16.05
C PHE A 355 6.81 -18.09 16.73
N THR A 356 6.55 -19.14 15.96
CA THR A 356 6.45 -20.52 16.45
C THR A 356 7.74 -21.01 17.12
N LYS A 357 8.90 -20.53 16.66
CA LYS A 357 10.22 -20.90 17.20
C LYS A 357 10.74 -19.95 18.28
N SER A 358 10.02 -18.88 18.60
CA SER A 358 10.40 -17.89 19.60
C SER A 358 10.07 -18.29 21.04
N GLY A 359 9.28 -19.35 21.24
CA GLY A 359 8.87 -19.83 22.57
C GLY A 359 7.80 -18.95 23.23
N ALA A 360 7.38 -19.32 24.45
CA ALA A 360 6.22 -18.71 25.11
C ALA A 360 6.39 -17.21 25.42
N SER A 361 7.62 -16.74 25.66
CA SER A 361 7.90 -15.31 25.89
C SER A 361 7.65 -14.43 24.66
N ALA A 362 7.52 -15.03 23.48
CA ALA A 362 7.14 -14.32 22.26
C ALA A 362 5.72 -13.75 22.33
N ALA A 363 4.85 -14.32 23.16
CA ALA A 363 3.47 -13.89 23.32
C ALA A 363 3.31 -12.62 24.18
N ASP A 364 4.36 -12.15 24.87
CA ASP A 364 4.33 -10.89 25.62
C ASP A 364 4.11 -9.70 24.65
N GLU A 365 3.20 -8.79 24.98
CA GLU A 365 2.91 -7.61 24.15
C GLU A 365 4.14 -6.72 23.92
N LYS A 366 5.10 -6.72 24.86
CA LYS A 366 6.38 -6.01 24.74
C LYS A 366 7.32 -6.69 23.74
N ASN A 367 7.13 -7.98 23.47
CA ASN A 367 7.90 -8.67 22.45
C ASN A 367 7.38 -8.26 21.06
N ARG A 368 8.27 -7.69 20.26
CA ARG A 368 7.92 -7.18 18.93
C ARG A 368 7.61 -8.29 17.93
N VAL A 369 8.14 -9.50 18.13
CA VAL A 369 7.95 -10.65 17.23
C VAL A 369 6.47 -10.95 17.02
N GLN A 370 5.66 -11.02 18.10
CA GLN A 370 4.24 -11.32 17.96
C GLN A 370 3.47 -10.23 17.21
N ARG A 371 3.87 -8.96 17.34
CA ARG A 371 3.21 -7.87 16.63
C ARG A 371 3.46 -7.95 15.13
N PHE A 372 4.72 -8.15 14.72
CA PHE A 372 5.04 -8.36 13.30
C PHE A 372 4.37 -9.60 12.73
N TRP A 373 4.31 -10.69 13.49
CA TRP A 373 3.60 -11.90 13.09
C TRP A 373 2.10 -11.63 12.86
N ARG A 374 1.40 -11.04 13.83
CA ARG A 374 -0.03 -10.70 13.69
C ARG A 374 -0.26 -9.76 12.50
N ASP A 375 0.56 -8.72 12.37
CA ASP A 375 0.46 -7.74 11.29
C ASP A 375 0.65 -8.42 9.92
N ALA A 376 1.71 -9.21 9.73
CA ALA A 376 1.98 -9.90 8.47
C ALA A 376 0.90 -10.92 8.11
N THR A 377 0.42 -11.68 9.10
CA THR A 377 -0.67 -12.66 8.90
C THR A 377 -1.97 -12.01 8.47
N VAL A 378 -2.37 -10.90 9.12
CA VAL A 378 -3.59 -10.15 8.77
C VAL A 378 -3.45 -9.48 7.41
N ALA A 379 -2.31 -8.83 7.15
CA ALA A 379 -2.04 -8.16 5.88
C ALA A 379 -2.12 -9.11 4.67
N ALA A 380 -1.62 -10.33 4.83
CA ALA A 380 -1.65 -11.35 3.79
C ALA A 380 -3.06 -11.86 3.42
N GLN A 381 -4.09 -11.56 4.22
CA GLN A 381 -5.48 -11.92 3.91
C GLN A 381 -6.15 -10.96 2.92
N HIS A 382 -5.47 -9.91 2.48
CA HIS A 382 -6.05 -8.98 1.52
C HIS A 382 -6.40 -9.70 0.21
N ALA A 383 -7.64 -9.57 -0.28
CA ALA A 383 -8.16 -10.36 -1.40
C ALA A 383 -7.32 -10.28 -2.70
N SER A 384 -6.64 -9.16 -2.94
CA SER A 384 -5.71 -9.00 -4.06
C SER A 384 -4.45 -9.89 -3.97
N LEU A 385 -4.19 -10.54 -2.84
CA LEU A 385 -2.97 -11.30 -2.56
C LEU A 385 -3.18 -12.81 -2.53
N ASP A 386 -4.37 -13.30 -2.89
CA ASP A 386 -4.70 -14.71 -2.91
C ASP A 386 -3.70 -15.50 -3.78
N TRP A 387 -2.91 -16.36 -3.15
CA TRP A 387 -1.82 -17.05 -3.82
C TRP A 387 -2.30 -18.04 -4.87
N ASP A 388 -3.42 -18.73 -4.61
CA ASP A 388 -3.93 -19.76 -5.51
C ASP A 388 -4.45 -19.10 -6.79
N ALA A 389 -5.18 -17.99 -6.68
CA ALA A 389 -5.60 -17.18 -7.82
C ALA A 389 -4.40 -16.63 -8.61
N LEU A 390 -3.42 -16.03 -7.94
CA LEU A 390 -2.27 -15.39 -8.62
C LEU A 390 -1.32 -16.40 -9.26
N SER A 391 -1.10 -17.55 -8.64
CA SER A 391 -0.29 -18.63 -9.21
C SER A 391 -1.01 -19.33 -10.36
N ALA A 392 -2.34 -19.47 -10.27
CA ALA A 392 -3.16 -19.99 -11.36
C ALA A 392 -3.08 -19.13 -12.62
N LEU A 393 -3.05 -17.78 -12.51
CA LEU A 393 -2.86 -16.90 -13.68
C LEU A 393 -1.64 -17.29 -14.51
N TYR A 394 -0.51 -17.55 -13.83
CA TYR A 394 0.72 -17.98 -14.49
C TYR A 394 0.56 -19.37 -15.10
N GLY A 395 0.00 -20.34 -14.36
CA GLY A 395 -0.26 -21.69 -14.86
C GLY A 395 -1.16 -21.70 -16.10
N THR A 396 -2.26 -20.95 -16.08
CA THR A 396 -3.20 -20.78 -17.21
C THR A 396 -2.46 -20.31 -18.46
N GLN A 397 -1.60 -19.30 -18.32
CA GLN A 397 -0.82 -18.78 -19.44
C GLN A 397 0.17 -19.81 -19.99
N GLN A 398 0.88 -20.55 -19.13
CA GLN A 398 1.83 -21.58 -19.57
C GLN A 398 1.14 -22.74 -20.32
N LEU A 399 -0.16 -22.92 -20.11
CA LEU A 399 -0.99 -23.89 -20.83
C LEU A 399 -1.60 -23.32 -22.13
N GLY A 400 -1.22 -22.11 -22.54
CA GLY A 400 -1.72 -21.46 -23.75
C GLY A 400 -3.15 -20.90 -23.63
N LEU A 401 -3.67 -20.77 -22.41
CA LEU A 401 -4.99 -20.21 -22.14
C LEU A 401 -4.91 -18.72 -21.76
N GLN A 402 -5.98 -17.98 -22.00
CA GLN A 402 -6.06 -16.56 -21.65
C GLN A 402 -6.33 -16.39 -20.13
N PRO A 403 -5.42 -15.77 -19.37
CA PRO A 403 -5.63 -15.54 -17.94
C PRO A 403 -6.79 -14.57 -17.71
N GLN A 404 -7.63 -14.87 -16.70
CA GLN A 404 -8.77 -14.04 -16.30
C GLN A 404 -8.55 -13.54 -14.88
N GLY A 405 -8.71 -12.24 -14.65
CA GLY A 405 -8.54 -11.63 -13.33
C GLY A 405 -7.77 -10.31 -13.37
N VAL A 406 -7.35 -9.85 -12.20
CA VAL A 406 -6.65 -8.57 -12.02
C VAL A 406 -5.14 -8.81 -12.03
N PHE A 407 -4.47 -8.45 -13.13
CA PHE A 407 -3.03 -8.56 -13.25
C PHE A 407 -2.32 -7.49 -14.05
#